data_AF-A0A8T0Q3Y5-F1
#
_entry.id   AF-A0A8T0Q3Y5-F1
#
_cell.length_a   1.000
_cell.length_b   1.000
_cell.length_c   1.000
_cell.angle_alpha   90.00
_cell.angle_beta   90.00
_cell.angle_gamma   90.00
#
_symmetry.space_group_name_H-M   'P 1'
#
loop_
_entity.id
_entity.type
_entity.pdbx_description
1 polymer ?
#
loop_
_entity_poly.entity_id
_entity_poly.type
_entity_poly.pdbx_seq_one_letter_code
_entity_poly.pdbx_strand_id
1 'polypeptide(L)'
;MSPQVVGGAGVQMREKMDEVYFKYKLIDSNQDWNARLFYADNQCPQLSKPSMYAQVHNDDWNAEPSTEECMQVPELLRRIAELKKAGLTAERVAFSFLKA
;
A
#
# COMPACT_ATOMS: atom_id res chain seq x y z
N MET A 1 24.27 17.96 -1.62
CA MET A 1 23.99 16.89 -0.64
C MET A 1 23.43 15.71 -1.41
N SER A 2 24.02 14.52 -1.26
CA SER A 2 23.51 13.30 -1.91
C SER A 2 22.33 12.76 -1.11
N PRO A 3 21.23 12.31 -1.74
CA PRO A 3 20.10 11.72 -1.03
C PRO A 3 20.54 10.44 -0.30
N GLN A 4 20.18 10.33 0.97
CA GLN A 4 20.39 9.12 1.77
C GLN A 4 19.12 8.27 1.70
N VAL A 5 19.24 7.01 1.28
CA VAL A 5 18.13 6.05 1.33
C VAL A 5 17.91 5.66 2.79
N VAL A 6 16.76 6.02 3.35
CA VAL A 6 16.42 5.80 4.78
C VAL A 6 15.59 4.54 5.03
N GLY A 7 15.27 3.77 3.99
CA GLY A 7 14.51 2.52 4.08
C GLY A 7 13.68 2.25 2.82
N GLY A 8 13.12 1.05 2.73
CA GLY A 8 12.15 0.66 1.70
C GLY A 8 10.91 0.06 2.35
N ALA A 9 9.73 0.35 1.79
CA ALA A 9 8.47 -0.25 2.20
C ALA A 9 7.87 -0.99 1.01
N GLY A 10 7.41 -2.22 1.23
CA GLY A 10 6.66 -3.00 0.27
C GLY A 10 5.17 -2.97 0.61
N VAL A 11 4.30 -2.87 -0.39
CA VAL A 11 2.87 -3.09 -0.23
C VAL A 11 2.56 -4.48 -0.75
N GLN A 12 1.98 -5.33 0.09
CA GLN A 12 1.51 -6.65 -0.30
C GLN A 12 -0.01 -6.73 -0.14
N MET A 13 -0.69 -7.33 -1.11
CA MET A 13 -2.10 -7.69 -0.95
C MET A 13 -2.23 -8.82 0.07
N ARG A 14 -3.30 -8.81 0.87
CA ARG A 14 -3.56 -9.89 1.82
C ARG A 14 -3.67 -11.23 1.09
N GLU A 15 -2.85 -12.20 1.49
CA GLU A 15 -2.83 -13.53 0.88
C GLU A 15 -4.15 -14.27 1.09
N LYS A 16 -4.47 -15.19 0.17
CA LYS A 16 -5.65 -16.09 0.23
C LYS A 16 -7.00 -15.35 0.29
N MET A 17 -7.05 -14.15 -0.28
CA MET A 17 -8.26 -13.32 -0.35
C MET A 17 -8.71 -13.05 -1.78
N ASP A 18 -8.37 -13.92 -2.73
CA ASP A 18 -8.69 -13.74 -4.14
C ASP A 18 -10.19 -13.89 -4.44
N GLU A 19 -10.92 -14.61 -3.60
CA GLU A 19 -12.38 -14.66 -3.65
C GLU A 19 -13.03 -13.33 -3.22
N VAL A 20 -12.42 -12.65 -2.25
CA VAL A 20 -12.93 -11.42 -1.63
C VAL A 20 -12.49 -10.18 -2.42
N TYR A 21 -11.19 -10.03 -2.64
CA TYR A 21 -10.59 -8.89 -3.37
C TYR A 21 -10.43 -9.15 -4.87
N PHE A 22 -10.14 -8.11 -5.63
CA PHE A 22 -9.81 -8.26 -7.05
C PHE A 22 -8.51 -9.04 -7.21
N LYS A 23 -8.56 -10.16 -7.94
CA LYS A 23 -7.38 -10.95 -8.26
C LYS A 23 -6.53 -10.19 -9.26
N TYR A 24 -5.34 -9.77 -8.85
CA TYR A 24 -4.36 -9.11 -9.70
C TYR A 24 -3.07 -9.90 -9.70
N LYS A 25 -2.52 -10.17 -10.89
CA LYS A 25 -1.18 -10.78 -10.99
C LYS A 25 -0.15 -9.67 -10.86
N LEU A 26 0.48 -9.61 -9.69
CA LEU A 26 1.65 -8.75 -9.49
C LEU A 26 2.84 -9.30 -10.27
N ILE A 27 3.78 -8.42 -10.61
CA ILE A 27 5.07 -8.84 -11.14
C ILE A 27 5.89 -9.31 -9.94
N ASP A 28 6.33 -10.57 -9.96
CA ASP A 28 7.02 -11.21 -8.83
C ASP A 28 8.48 -10.70 -8.64
N SER A 29 8.91 -9.73 -9.44
CA SER A 29 10.26 -9.17 -9.41
C SER A 29 10.24 -7.65 -9.54
N ASN A 30 10.86 -7.01 -8.56
CA ASN A 30 11.17 -5.58 -8.57
C ASN A 30 12.62 -5.30 -9.03
N GLN A 31 13.31 -6.28 -9.61
CA GLN A 31 14.74 -6.16 -9.93
C GLN A 31 15.05 -5.01 -10.92
N ASP A 32 14.11 -4.69 -11.82
CA ASP A 32 14.24 -3.56 -12.77
C ASP A 32 13.52 -2.28 -12.29
N TRP A 33 12.96 -2.28 -11.08
CA TRP A 33 12.19 -1.15 -10.55
C TRP A 33 13.09 -0.03 -10.03
N ASN A 34 14.34 -0.34 -9.70
CA ASN A 34 15.39 0.62 -9.39
C ASN A 34 15.57 1.68 -10.51
N ALA A 35 15.41 1.31 -11.78
CA ALA A 35 15.48 2.21 -12.92
C ALA A 35 14.23 3.10 -13.08
N ARG A 36 13.16 2.84 -12.31
CA ARG A 36 11.86 3.54 -12.36
C ARG A 36 11.51 4.24 -11.04
N LEU A 37 12.43 4.26 -10.08
CA LEU A 37 12.26 5.04 -8.85
C LEU A 37 12.19 6.53 -9.21
N PHE A 38 11.08 7.17 -8.88
CA PHE A 38 10.98 8.62 -8.87
C PHE A 38 11.20 9.10 -7.43
N TYR A 39 12.02 10.12 -7.27
CA TYR A 39 12.11 10.86 -6.02
C TYR A 39 10.96 11.84 -6.00
N ALA A 40 10.03 11.68 -5.06
CA ALA A 40 9.08 12.73 -4.73
C ALA A 40 9.69 13.58 -3.60
N ASP A 41 9.62 14.90 -3.74
CA ASP A 41 10.01 15.79 -2.65
C ASP A 41 9.05 15.58 -1.47
N ASN A 42 9.56 15.66 -0.24
CA ASN A 42 8.70 15.58 0.94
C ASN A 42 7.66 16.70 0.86
N GLN A 43 6.36 16.34 0.83
CA GLN A 43 5.30 17.32 0.87
C GLN A 43 5.37 18.11 2.19
N CYS A 44 5.13 19.43 2.13
CA CYS A 44 5.13 20.25 3.33
C CYS A 44 3.97 19.86 4.27
N PRO A 45 4.21 19.78 5.59
CA PRO A 45 5.48 20.07 6.25
C PRO A 45 6.50 18.94 6.09
N GLN A 46 7.76 19.31 5.85
CA GLN A 46 8.86 18.35 5.75
C GLN A 46 8.93 17.48 7.00
N LEU A 47 9.26 16.21 6.83
CA LEU A 47 9.53 15.31 7.96
C LEU A 47 10.54 15.96 8.91
N SER A 48 10.26 15.89 10.21
CA SER A 48 11.15 16.37 11.24
C SER A 48 12.51 15.68 11.13
N LYS A 49 13.58 16.40 11.54
CA LYS A 49 14.94 15.84 11.54
C LYS A 49 14.94 14.47 12.24
N PRO A 50 15.54 13.43 11.65
CA PRO A 50 15.64 12.12 12.28
C PRO A 50 16.19 12.26 13.70
N SER A 51 15.49 11.68 14.68
CA SER A 51 15.94 11.71 16.06
C SER A 51 17.25 10.94 16.20
N MET A 52 18.19 11.43 17.03
CA MET A 52 19.41 10.69 17.38
C MET A 52 19.15 9.53 18.36
N TYR A 53 17.91 9.36 18.83
CA TYR A 53 17.53 8.27 19.69
C TYR A 53 17.32 6.99 18.88
N ALA A 54 17.67 5.86 19.48
CA ALA A 54 17.37 4.55 18.93
C ALA A 54 15.85 4.46 18.67
N GLN A 55 15.50 3.92 17.49
CA GLN A 55 14.11 3.62 17.18
C GLN A 55 13.61 2.61 18.22
N VAL A 56 12.57 2.99 18.96
CA VAL A 56 11.90 2.08 19.87
C VAL A 56 11.07 1.12 19.01
N HIS A 57 11.20 -0.18 19.26
CA HIS A 57 10.36 -1.17 18.61
C HIS A 57 8.91 -0.84 18.92
N ASN A 58 8.10 -0.63 17.88
CA ASN A 58 6.68 -0.45 18.03
C ASN A 58 5.96 -1.71 17.53
N ASP A 59 5.39 -2.46 18.47
CA ASP A 59 4.60 -3.66 18.19
C ASP A 59 3.31 -3.35 17.43
N ASP A 60 2.88 -2.08 17.39
CA ASP A 60 1.66 -1.63 16.68
C ASP A 60 1.62 -2.06 15.21
N TRP A 61 2.78 -2.22 14.56
CA TRP A 61 2.85 -2.67 13.17
C TRP A 61 2.44 -4.13 12.96
N ASN A 62 2.59 -4.96 13.99
CA ASN A 62 2.19 -6.38 13.97
C ASN A 62 0.89 -6.61 14.74
N ALA A 63 0.36 -5.59 15.41
CA ALA A 63 -0.90 -5.68 16.13
C ALA A 63 -2.05 -5.85 15.14
N GLU A 64 -3.03 -6.69 15.50
CA GLU A 64 -4.27 -6.72 14.75
C GLU A 64 -5.01 -5.39 14.92
N PRO A 65 -5.57 -4.83 13.84
CA PRO A 65 -6.34 -3.59 13.92
C PRO A 65 -7.58 -3.80 14.81
N SER A 66 -7.89 -2.80 15.61
CA SER A 66 -9.05 -2.77 16.48
C SER A 66 -10.37 -2.83 15.71
N THR A 67 -11.45 -3.15 16.43
CA THR A 67 -12.81 -3.12 15.88
C THR A 67 -13.15 -1.74 15.32
N GLU A 68 -12.77 -0.69 16.05
CA GLU A 68 -12.98 0.70 15.65
C GLU A 68 -12.26 1.02 14.33
N GLU A 69 -11.01 0.59 14.18
CA GLU A 69 -10.25 0.77 12.93
C GLU A 69 -10.85 -0.04 11.77
N CYS A 70 -11.49 -1.17 12.07
CA CYS A 70 -12.10 -2.05 11.07
C CYS A 70 -13.56 -1.71 10.72
N MET A 71 -14.16 -0.67 11.32
CA MET A 71 -15.59 -0.36 11.15
C MET A 71 -16.06 -0.24 9.69
N GLN A 72 -15.19 0.23 8.79
CA GLN A 72 -15.53 0.42 7.37
C GLN A 72 -15.36 -0.83 6.51
N VAL A 73 -14.64 -1.84 7.00
CA VAL A 73 -14.28 -3.04 6.23
C VAL A 73 -15.52 -3.73 5.64
N PRO A 74 -16.61 -3.99 6.38
CA PRO A 74 -17.78 -4.70 5.84
C PRO A 74 -18.42 -3.99 4.64
N GLU A 75 -18.54 -2.66 4.70
CA GLU A 75 -19.13 -1.85 3.63
C GLU A 75 -18.23 -1.83 2.39
N LEU A 76 -16.91 -1.72 2.59
CA LEU A 76 -15.95 -1.78 1.49
C LEU A 76 -15.98 -3.14 0.78
N LEU A 77 -16.05 -4.24 1.53
CA LEU A 77 -16.19 -5.58 0.96
C LEU A 77 -17.48 -5.75 0.16
N ARG A 78 -18.60 -5.21 0.66
CA ARG A 78 -19.87 -5.19 -0.07
C ARG A 78 -19.74 -4.46 -1.41
N ARG A 79 -19.12 -3.29 -1.43
CA ARG A 79 -18.88 -2.52 -2.67
C ARG A 79 -17.99 -3.26 -3.65
N ILE A 80 -16.92 -3.90 -3.16
CA ILE A 80 -16.04 -4.72 -4.01
C ILE A 80 -16.84 -5.85 -4.67
N ALA A 81 -17.71 -6.54 -3.93
CA ALA A 81 -18.56 -7.60 -4.48
C ALA A 81 -19.53 -7.06 -5.56
N GLU A 82 -20.15 -5.90 -5.34
CA GLU A 82 -21.03 -5.26 -6.32
C GLU A 82 -20.28 -4.87 -7.60
N LEU A 83 -19.09 -4.29 -7.46
CA LEU A 83 -18.24 -3.89 -8.59
C LEU A 83 -17.73 -5.12 -9.37
N LYS A 84 -17.37 -6.20 -8.68
CA LYS A 84 -17.06 -7.49 -9.31
C LYS A 84 -18.25 -7.99 -10.14
N LYS A 85 -19.45 -7.98 -9.56
CA LYS A 85 -20.68 -8.39 -10.26
C LYS A 85 -20.99 -7.51 -11.47
N ALA A 86 -20.66 -6.22 -11.41
CA ALA A 86 -20.77 -5.28 -12.53
C ALA A 86 -19.68 -5.46 -13.61
N GLY A 87 -18.74 -6.39 -13.43
CA GLY A 87 -17.68 -6.69 -14.40
C GLY A 87 -16.44 -5.81 -14.29
N LEU A 88 -16.24 -5.10 -13.17
CA LEU A 88 -14.98 -4.43 -12.90
C LEU A 88 -13.87 -5.47 -12.74
N THR A 89 -12.69 -5.22 -13.32
CA THR A 89 -11.53 -6.12 -13.22
C THR A 89 -10.39 -5.43 -12.47
N ALA A 90 -9.45 -6.23 -11.97
CA ALA A 90 -8.29 -5.74 -11.24
C ALA A 90 -7.42 -4.81 -12.10
N GLU A 91 -7.27 -5.10 -13.39
CA GLU A 91 -6.50 -4.30 -14.35
C GLU A 91 -7.11 -2.91 -14.54
N ARG A 92 -8.43 -2.81 -14.57
CA ARG A 92 -9.13 -1.52 -14.69
C ARG A 92 -8.93 -0.67 -13.44
N VAL A 93 -8.94 -1.30 -12.26
CA VAL A 93 -8.61 -0.63 -11.00
C VAL A 93 -7.16 -0.12 -11.04
N ALA A 94 -6.20 -0.99 -11.34
CA ALA A 94 -4.79 -0.62 -11.44
C ALA A 94 -4.56 0.53 -12.45
N PHE A 95 -5.20 0.48 -13.61
CA PHE A 95 -5.10 1.52 -14.62
C PHE A 95 -5.61 2.88 -14.15
N SER A 96 -6.65 2.94 -13.30
CA SER A 96 -7.15 4.20 -12.75
C SER A 96 -6.13 4.94 -11.88
N PHE A 97 -5.24 4.22 -11.21
CA PHE A 97 -4.14 4.81 -10.43
C PHE A 97 -3.00 5.33 -11.31
N LEU A 98 -2.81 4.75 -12.50
CA LEU A 98 -1.79 5.19 -13.46
C LEU A 98 -2.20 6.41 -14.28
N LYS A 99 -3.50 6.73 -14.30
CA LYS A 99 -4.05 7.87 -15.05
C LYS A 99 -4.16 9.15 -14.19
N ALA A 100 -3.75 9.09 -12.93
CA ALA A 100 -3.77 10.22 -11.99
C ALA A 100 -2.62 11.20 -12.25
#